data_AF-A0A6P2FZ39-F1
#
_entry.id   AF-A0A6P2FZ39-F1
#
_cell.length_a   1.000
_cell.length_b   1.000
_cell.length_c   1.000
_cell.angle_alpha   90.00
_cell.angle_beta   90.00
_cell.angle_gamma   90.00
#
_symmetry.space_group_name_H-M   'P 1'
#
loop_
_entity.id
_entity.type
_entity.pdbx_description
1 polymer ?
#
loop_
_entity_poly.entity_id
_entity_poly.type
_entity_poly.pdbx_seq_one_letter_code
_entity_poly.pdbx_strand_id
1 'polypeptide(L)' 'MKTNKVLTLALAALVAALVAGCGEKPAEQPAKQAMPEVNDENCKPASVAKIEDKGAQQAFSSLCLRRGGGFKPSEKKEW' A
#
# COMPACT_ATOMS: atom_id res chain seq x y z
N MET A 1 -30.17 11.57 -30.66
CA MET A 1 -29.00 12.28 -30.08
C MET A 1 -29.02 12.39 -28.55
N LYS A 2 -30.17 12.51 -27.88
CA LYS A 2 -30.25 12.72 -26.42
C LYS A 2 -29.83 11.51 -25.57
N THR A 3 -30.15 10.29 -26.02
CA THR A 3 -29.78 9.02 -25.37
C THR A 3 -28.27 8.73 -25.40
N ASN A 4 -27.59 9.06 -26.50
CA ASN A 4 -26.15 8.81 -26.64
C ASN A 4 -25.32 9.65 -25.65
N LYS A 5 -25.79 10.84 -25.29
CA LYS A 5 -25.14 11.74 -24.30
C LYS A 5 -25.28 11.21 -22.86
N VAL A 6 -26.42 10.57 -22.56
CA VAL A 6 -26.65 9.94 -21.25
C VAL A 6 -25.81 8.67 -21.12
N LEU A 7 -25.72 7.88 -22.17
CA LEU A 7 -24.90 6.65 -22.20
C LEU A 7 -23.41 6.94 -22.02
N THR A 8 -22.90 8.00 -22.68
CA THR A 8 -21.49 8.41 -22.54
C THR A 8 -21.16 8.94 -21.15
N LEU A 9 -22.06 9.70 -20.52
CA LEU A 9 -21.88 10.16 -19.13
C LEU A 9 -21.90 9.00 -18.13
N ALA A 10 -22.81 8.02 -18.32
CA ALA A 10 -22.87 6.85 -17.46
C ALA A 10 -21.61 5.99 -17.56
N LEU A 11 -21.06 5.82 -18.77
CA LEU A 11 -19.83 5.07 -18.98
C LEU A 11 -18.62 5.78 -18.35
N ALA A 12 -18.52 7.11 -18.48
CA ALA A 12 -17.47 7.90 -17.87
C ALA A 12 -17.50 7.82 -16.33
N ALA A 13 -18.69 7.85 -15.73
CA ALA A 13 -18.85 7.71 -14.28
C ALA A 13 -18.42 6.31 -13.80
N LEU A 14 -18.73 5.26 -14.56
CA LEU A 14 -18.32 3.89 -14.23
C LEU A 14 -16.80 3.75 -14.27
N VAL A 15 -16.15 4.25 -15.33
CA VAL A 15 -14.70 4.22 -15.49
C VAL A 15 -14.01 5.02 -14.37
N ALA A 16 -14.53 6.19 -14.00
CA ALA A 16 -14.00 6.96 -12.88
C ALA A 16 -14.09 6.18 -11.55
N ALA A 17 -15.19 5.45 -11.31
CA ALA A 17 -15.34 4.61 -10.12
C ALA A 17 -14.36 3.41 -10.10
N LEU A 18 -14.10 2.81 -11.27
CA LEU A 18 -13.14 1.71 -11.43
C LEU A 18 -11.69 2.16 -11.20
N VAL A 19 -11.34 3.38 -11.62
CA VAL A 19 -9.97 3.92 -11.54
C VAL A 19 -9.71 4.70 -10.25
N ALA A 20 -10.75 5.02 -9.45
CA ALA A 20 -10.60 5.70 -8.16
C ALA A 20 -9.76 4.91 -7.13
N GLY A 21 -9.53 3.61 -7.35
CA GLY A 21 -8.61 2.78 -6.55
C GLY A 21 -7.17 2.72 -7.09
N CYS A 22 -6.91 3.16 -8.34
CA CYS A 22 -5.58 3.17 -8.95
C CYS A 22 -4.83 4.50 -8.73
N GLY A 23 -5.49 5.52 -8.20
CA GLY A 23 -4.85 6.78 -7.85
C GLY A 23 -4.27 6.72 -6.44
N GLU A 24 -2.99 7.04 -6.31
CA GLU A 24 -2.42 7.41 -5.03
C GLU A 24 -3.26 8.58 -4.50
N LYS A 25 -4.05 8.37 -3.43
CA LYS A 25 -4.63 9.50 -2.71
C LYS A 25 -3.46 10.42 -2.38
N PRO A 26 -3.53 11.73 -2.65
CA PRO A 26 -2.59 12.68 -2.07
C PRO A 26 -2.69 12.48 -0.56
N ALA A 27 -1.76 11.71 -0.01
CA ALA A 27 -1.58 11.63 1.40
C ALA A 27 -1.17 13.04 1.78
N GLU A 28 -2.09 13.78 2.37
CA GLU A 28 -1.79 14.98 3.12
C GLU A 28 -0.76 14.54 4.16
N GLN A 29 0.52 14.70 3.83
CA GLN A 29 1.62 14.10 4.58
C GLN A 29 1.56 14.73 5.97
N PRO A 30 1.14 13.99 7.02
CA PRO A 30 1.29 14.49 8.37
C PRO A 30 2.80 14.66 8.55
N ALA A 31 3.21 15.75 9.20
CA ALA A 31 4.62 16.08 9.44
C ALA A 31 5.42 14.81 9.72
N LYS A 32 6.32 14.49 8.79
CA LYS A 32 7.04 13.23 8.66
C LYS A 32 7.76 12.92 9.98
N GLN A 33 7.09 12.24 10.91
CA GLN A 33 7.77 11.61 12.03
C GLN A 33 8.85 10.73 11.39
N ALA A 34 10.11 10.97 11.71
CA ALA A 34 11.22 10.24 11.11
C ALA A 34 10.96 8.74 11.35
N MET A 35 10.76 8.00 10.26
CA MET A 35 10.47 6.57 10.35
C MET A 35 11.67 5.87 11.02
N PRO A 36 11.42 4.94 11.97
CA PRO A 36 12.49 4.19 12.61
C PRO A 36 13.38 3.49 11.57
N GLU A 37 14.62 3.22 11.93
CA GLU A 37 15.49 2.38 11.12
C GLU A 37 14.95 0.93 11.07
N VAL A 38 14.98 0.29 9.90
CA VAL A 38 14.52 -1.10 9.76
C VAL A 38 15.61 -2.07 10.23
N ASN A 39 15.56 -2.50 11.50
CA ASN A 39 16.49 -3.44 12.11
C ASN A 39 15.77 -4.45 13.03
N ASP A 40 16.48 -5.44 13.59
CA ASP A 40 15.87 -6.48 14.45
C ASP A 40 15.13 -5.91 15.66
N GLU A 41 15.65 -4.84 16.24
CA GLU A 41 15.08 -4.19 17.43
C GLU A 41 13.77 -3.46 17.11
N ASN A 42 13.75 -2.72 16.01
CA ASN A 42 12.61 -1.91 15.58
C ASN A 42 11.54 -2.75 14.88
N CYS A 43 11.90 -3.91 14.32
CA CYS A 43 10.95 -4.87 13.76
C CYS A 43 10.25 -5.75 14.81
N LYS A 44 10.56 -5.60 16.10
CA LYS A 44 9.78 -6.24 17.18
C LYS A 44 8.35 -5.70 17.17
N PRO A 45 7.32 -6.55 17.40
CA PRO A 45 5.92 -6.10 17.43
C PRO A 45 5.67 -4.92 18.39
N ALA A 46 6.34 -4.92 19.54
CA ALA A 46 6.26 -3.85 20.53
C ALA A 46 6.82 -2.50 20.04
N SER A 47 7.79 -2.52 19.12
CA SER A 47 8.38 -1.31 18.53
C SER A 47 7.48 -0.76 17.42
N VAL A 48 6.95 -1.65 16.56
CA VAL A 48 6.01 -1.27 15.49
C VAL A 48 4.68 -0.73 16.05
N ALA A 49 4.23 -1.27 17.19
CA ALA A 49 3.02 -0.80 17.87
C ALA A 49 3.09 0.66 18.34
N LYS A 50 4.29 1.23 18.50
CA LYS A 50 4.51 2.63 18.90
C LYS A 50 4.30 3.62 17.74
N ILE A 51 4.19 3.14 16.51
CA ILE A 51 3.90 4.00 15.36
C ILE A 51 2.41 4.36 15.39
N GLU A 52 2.13 5.64 15.61
CA GLU A 52 0.76 6.17 15.78
C GLU A 52 0.00 6.20 14.46
N ASP A 53 0.65 6.66 13.39
CA ASP A 53 0.05 6.69 12.06
C ASP A 53 -0.11 5.27 11.52
N LYS A 54 -1.35 4.89 11.20
CA LYS A 54 -1.67 3.55 10.72
C LYS A 54 -1.08 3.24 9.36
N GLY A 55 -0.99 4.25 8.48
CA GLY A 55 -0.36 4.09 7.17
C GLY A 55 1.13 3.79 7.30
N ALA A 56 1.84 4.58 8.11
CA ALA A 56 3.25 4.40 8.42
C ALA A 56 3.51 3.08 9.16
N GLN A 57 2.63 2.69 10.09
CA GLN A 57 2.73 1.41 10.79
C GLN A 57 2.66 0.23 9.81
N GLN A 58 1.73 0.25 8.85
CA GLN A 58 1.62 -0.78 7.82
C GLN A 58 2.82 -0.77 6.88
N ALA A 59 3.24 0.41 6.41
CA ALA A 59 4.40 0.55 5.55
C ALA A 59 5.67 0.02 6.23
N PHE A 60 5.92 0.40 7.48
CA PHE A 60 7.06 -0.05 8.27
C PHE A 60 7.01 -1.56 8.53
N SER A 61 5.84 -2.11 8.89
CA SER A 61 5.63 -3.55 9.04
C SER A 61 5.98 -4.32 7.77
N SER A 62 5.59 -3.79 6.60
CA SER A 62 5.88 -4.42 5.30
C SER A 62 7.39 -4.49 5.02
N LEU A 63 8.14 -3.46 5.41
CA LEU A 63 9.60 -3.42 5.28
C LEU A 63 10.26 -4.47 6.19
N CYS A 64 9.79 -4.60 7.43
CA CYS A 64 10.26 -5.63 8.36
C CYS A 64 10.04 -7.05 7.86
N LEU A 65 8.88 -7.33 7.25
CA LEU A 65 8.59 -8.64 6.65
C LEU A 65 9.53 -8.94 5.48
N ARG A 66 9.81 -7.96 4.63
CA ARG A 66 10.71 -8.09 3.47
C ARG A 66 12.19 -8.22 3.86
N ARG A 67 12.58 -7.65 5.01
CA ARG A 67 13.94 -7.78 5.56
C ARG A 67 14.25 -9.20 6.00
N GLY A 68 13.22 -9.96 6.40
CA GLY A 68 13.38 -11.35 6.79
C GLY A 68 14.07 -12.14 5.68
N GLY A 69 15.36 -12.42 5.87
CA GLY A 69 16.19 -13.22 4.95
C GLY A 69 15.78 -14.71 4.87
N GLY A 70 14.60 -15.05 5.40
CA GLY A 70 14.01 -16.38 5.37
C GLY A 70 13.35 -16.73 4.04
N PHE A 71 13.52 -15.93 2.99
CA PHE A 71 13.15 -16.34 1.64
C PHE A 71 13.97 -17.57 1.27
N LYS A 72 13.35 -18.74 1.37
CA LYS A 72 13.87 -20.01 0.86
C LYS A 72 13.25 -20.22 -0.52
N PRO A 73 14.01 -20.05 -1.61
CA PRO A 73 13.52 -20.41 -2.92
C PRO A 73 13.02 -21.85 -2.91
N SER A 74 11.91 -22.12 -3.58
CA SER A 74 11.53 -23.50 -3.85
C SER A 74 12.60 -24.18 -4.70
N GLU A 75 12.74 -25.49 -4.55
CA GLU A 75 13.54 -26.28 -5.49
C GLU A 75 13.03 -26.05 -6.92
N LYS A 76 13.96 -25.89 -7.87
CA LYS A 76 13.60 -25.75 -9.29
C LYS A 76 12.89 -27.02 -9.74
N LYS A 77 11.71 -26.87 -10.34
CA LYS A 77 11.04 -27.94 -11.07
C LYS A 77 11.41 -27.83 -12.54
N GLU A 78 12.06 -28.86 -13.07
CA GLU A 78 12.11 -29.09 -14.51
C GLU A 78 10.73 -29.65 -14.89
N TRP A 79 10.02 -28.94 -15.77
CA TRP A 79 8.74 -29.36 -16.33
C TRP A 79 8.96 -30.21 -17.58
#